data_AF-A0AAW8CYF7-F1
#
_entry.id   AF-A0AAW8CYF7-F1
#
_cell.length_a   1.000
_cell.length_b   1.000
_cell.length_c   1.000
_cell.angle_alpha   90.00
_cell.angle_beta   90.00
_cell.angle_gamma   90.00
#
_symmetry.space_group_name_H-M   'P 1'
#
loop_
_entity.id
_entity.type
_entity.pdbx_description
1 polymer ?
#
loop_
_entity_poly.entity_id
_entity_poly.type
_entity_poly.pdbx_seq_one_letter_code
_entity_poly.pdbx_strand_id
1 'polypeptide(L)'
;MSLVKKAIEEHKAAIAARAASKAAAAINTQVAREAFLSEFKMRVEAGVRPLLDAFASDLVASRHDAIVDDDLANPYKPYISVRFSPVAGVKLEDLASRESVFTLRAFAATRQVHHVSSYDQRSGEHGVTHEALGIKSVNPSRVERGFEECLRAALKAWHA
;
A
#
# COMPACT_ATOMS: atom_id res chain seq x y z
N MET A 1 -22.37 -46.79 32.01
CA MET A 1 -22.45 -45.31 31.89
C MET A 1 -23.80 -44.95 31.26
N SER A 2 -24.48 -43.88 31.69
CA SER A 2 -25.78 -43.49 31.11
C SER A 2 -25.61 -42.97 29.67
N LEU A 3 -26.50 -43.40 28.76
CA LEU A 3 -26.54 -42.91 27.37
C LEU A 3 -26.69 -41.38 27.31
N VAL A 4 -27.47 -40.81 28.23
CA VAL A 4 -27.65 -39.36 28.35
C VAL A 4 -26.34 -38.67 28.76
N LYS A 5 -25.59 -39.24 29.72
CA LYS A 5 -24.29 -38.69 30.13
C LYS A 5 -23.27 -38.72 28.99
N LYS A 6 -23.20 -39.85 28.27
CA LYS A 6 -22.34 -39.99 27.08
C LYS A 6 -22.68 -38.95 26.01
N ALA A 7 -23.96 -38.79 25.67
CA ALA A 7 -24.40 -37.82 24.68
C ALA A 7 -24.08 -36.36 25.08
N ILE A 8 -24.23 -36.01 26.37
CA ILE A 8 -23.88 -34.68 26.89
C ILE A 8 -22.36 -34.45 26.81
N GLU A 9 -21.55 -35.45 27.16
CA GLU A 9 -20.08 -35.35 27.09
C GLU A 9 -19.59 -35.21 25.64
N GLU A 10 -20.12 -36.01 24.71
CA GLU A 10 -19.81 -35.91 23.28
C GLU A 10 -20.22 -34.55 22.71
N HIS A 11 -21.38 -34.02 23.09
CA HIS A 11 -21.82 -32.69 22.68
C HIS A 11 -20.90 -31.58 23.20
N LYS A 12 -20.50 -31.63 24.48
CA LYS A 12 -19.54 -30.68 25.06
C LYS A 12 -18.18 -30.75 24.36
N ALA A 13 -17.68 -31.96 24.08
CA ALA A 13 -16.45 -32.16 23.34
C ALA A 13 -16.53 -31.58 21.91
N ALA A 14 -17.66 -31.75 21.22
CA ALA A 14 -17.88 -31.19 19.89
C ALA A 14 -17.92 -29.66 19.88
N ILE A 15 -18.53 -29.02 20.90
CA ILE A 15 -18.50 -27.55 21.04
C ILE A 15 -17.08 -27.06 21.28
N ALA A 16 -16.35 -27.71 22.20
CA ALA A 16 -14.96 -27.35 22.52
C ALA A 16 -14.04 -27.49 21.29
N ALA A 17 -14.19 -28.57 20.52
CA ALA A 17 -13.43 -28.78 19.28
C ALA A 17 -13.73 -27.69 18.22
N ARG A 18 -15.00 -27.28 18.08
CA ARG A 18 -15.37 -26.17 17.17
C ARG A 18 -14.79 -24.83 17.62
N ALA A 19 -14.80 -24.55 18.92
CA ALA A 19 -14.20 -23.32 19.47
C ALA A 19 -12.68 -23.29 19.25
N ALA A 20 -11.99 -24.41 19.53
CA ALA A 20 -10.56 -24.54 19.28
C ALA A 20 -10.20 -24.39 17.79
N SER A 21 -10.99 -25.00 16.90
CA SER A 21 -10.81 -24.86 15.44
C SER A 21 -10.96 -23.40 14.97
N LYS A 22 -11.96 -22.67 15.47
CA LYS A 22 -12.14 -21.24 15.18
C LYS A 22 -10.97 -20.39 15.70
N ALA A 23 -10.49 -20.67 16.91
CA ALA A 23 -9.35 -19.98 17.49
C ALA A 23 -8.07 -20.22 16.67
N ALA A 24 -7.81 -21.47 16.25
CA ALA A 24 -6.68 -21.81 15.39
C ALA A 24 -6.76 -21.10 14.02
N ALA A 25 -7.95 -21.02 13.41
CA ALA A 25 -8.14 -20.29 12.16
C ALA A 25 -7.89 -18.78 12.31
N ALA A 26 -8.29 -18.19 13.44
CA ALA A 26 -8.03 -16.78 13.75
C ALA A 26 -6.52 -16.52 13.92
N ILE A 27 -5.81 -17.39 14.64
CA ILE A 27 -4.35 -17.31 14.81
C ILE A 27 -3.64 -17.43 13.46
N ASN A 28 -3.99 -18.43 12.64
CA ASN A 28 -3.38 -18.60 11.31
C ASN A 28 -3.60 -17.36 10.42
N THR A 29 -4.77 -16.74 10.52
CA THR A 29 -5.06 -15.50 9.80
C THR A 29 -4.18 -14.35 10.30
N GLN A 30 -3.99 -14.23 11.61
CA GLN A 30 -3.12 -13.21 12.20
C GLN A 30 -1.66 -13.40 11.80
N VAL A 31 -1.13 -14.61 11.92
CA VAL A 31 0.24 -14.94 11.51
C VAL A 31 0.47 -14.63 10.02
N ALA A 32 -0.50 -14.98 9.17
CA ALA A 32 -0.41 -14.67 7.74
C ALA A 32 -0.44 -13.16 7.44
N ARG A 33 -1.15 -12.36 8.24
CA ARG A 33 -1.16 -10.89 8.12
C ARG A 33 0.18 -10.29 8.54
N GLU A 34 0.71 -10.72 9.67
CA GLU A 34 2.00 -10.26 10.19
C GLU A 34 3.14 -10.61 9.24
N ALA A 35 3.16 -11.83 8.71
CA ALA A 35 4.14 -12.25 7.71
C ALA A 35 4.06 -11.38 6.44
N PHE A 36 2.85 -11.13 5.94
CA PHE A 36 2.63 -10.26 4.78
C PHE A 36 3.11 -8.83 5.01
N LEU A 37 2.76 -8.23 6.16
CA LEU A 37 3.17 -6.86 6.50
C LEU A 37 4.68 -6.76 6.71
N SER A 38 5.30 -7.76 7.34
CA SER A 38 6.76 -7.84 7.50
C SER A 38 7.47 -7.92 6.16
N GLU A 39 6.99 -8.79 5.25
CA GLU A 39 7.55 -8.89 3.90
C GLU A 39 7.38 -7.58 3.11
N PHE A 40 6.23 -6.92 3.22
CA PHE A 40 6.01 -5.61 2.59
C PHE A 40 7.00 -4.56 3.07
N LYS A 41 7.17 -4.40 4.38
CA LYS A 41 8.11 -3.43 4.96
C LYS A 41 9.54 -3.71 4.52
N MET A 42 9.97 -4.97 4.59
CA MET A 42 11.31 -5.39 4.16
C MET A 42 11.57 -5.04 2.69
N ARG A 43 10.63 -5.37 1.78
CA ARG A 43 10.78 -5.06 0.35
C ARG A 43 10.76 -3.55 0.08
N VAL A 44 9.94 -2.81 0.82
CA VAL A 44 9.89 -1.36 0.71
C VAL A 44 11.21 -0.74 1.14
N GLU A 45 11.72 -1.08 2.31
CA GLU A 45 12.96 -0.52 2.84
C GLU A 45 14.18 -0.89 1.99
N ALA A 46 14.27 -2.15 1.55
CA ALA A 46 15.43 -2.62 0.79
C ALA A 46 15.41 -2.21 -0.70
N GLY A 47 14.22 -2.04 -1.29
CA GLY A 47 14.09 -1.88 -2.74
C GLY A 47 13.37 -0.62 -3.19
N VAL A 48 12.28 -0.22 -2.52
CA VAL A 48 11.43 0.89 -2.99
C VAL A 48 11.91 2.24 -2.47
N ARG A 49 12.20 2.33 -1.18
CA ARG A 49 12.58 3.60 -0.53
C ARG A 49 13.79 4.25 -1.21
N PRO A 50 14.90 3.54 -1.49
CA PRO A 50 16.03 4.14 -2.20
C PRO A 50 15.66 4.71 -3.57
N LEU A 51 14.73 4.08 -4.29
CA LEU A 51 14.26 4.57 -5.60
C LEU A 51 13.41 5.83 -5.45
N LEU A 52 12.52 5.87 -4.45
CA LEU A 52 11.69 7.04 -4.17
C LEU A 52 12.53 8.24 -3.72
N ASP A 53 13.52 8.00 -2.87
CA ASP A 53 14.43 9.04 -2.40
C ASP A 53 15.28 9.59 -3.55
N ALA A 54 15.81 8.70 -4.42
CA ALA A 54 16.54 9.11 -5.62
C ALA A 54 15.66 9.91 -6.59
N PHE A 55 14.43 9.44 -6.85
CA PHE A 55 13.47 10.13 -7.71
C PHE A 55 13.10 11.51 -7.18
N ALA A 56 12.83 11.64 -5.88
CA ALA A 56 12.55 12.92 -5.25
C ALA A 56 13.76 13.87 -5.32
N SER A 57 14.97 13.34 -5.10
CA SER A 57 16.22 14.10 -5.25
C SER A 57 16.40 14.63 -6.69
N ASP A 58 16.14 13.81 -7.71
CA ASP A 58 16.25 14.21 -9.11
C ASP A 58 15.22 15.27 -9.50
N LEU A 59 14.00 15.18 -8.96
CA LEU A 59 12.96 16.19 -9.12
C LEU A 59 13.39 17.54 -8.51
N VAL A 60 13.90 17.52 -7.28
CA VAL A 60 14.41 18.72 -6.59
C VAL A 60 15.57 19.34 -7.35
N ALA A 61 16.52 18.53 -7.84
CA ALA A 61 17.62 19.01 -8.68
C ALA A 61 17.11 19.67 -9.99
N SER A 62 15.98 19.20 -10.50
CA SER A 62 15.27 19.74 -11.67
C SER A 62 14.32 20.89 -11.33
N ARG A 63 14.37 21.43 -10.10
CA ARG A 63 13.53 22.53 -9.58
C ARG A 63 12.06 22.17 -9.37
N HIS A 64 11.70 20.90 -9.29
CA HIS A 64 10.37 20.46 -8.88
C HIS A 64 10.35 20.20 -7.38
N ASP A 65 9.32 20.70 -6.68
CA ASP A 65 9.16 20.36 -5.27
C ASP A 65 8.69 18.91 -5.13
N ALA A 66 9.32 18.13 -4.26
CA ALA A 66 9.05 16.71 -4.08
C ALA A 66 9.36 16.26 -2.66
N ILE A 67 8.53 15.37 -2.13
CA ILE A 67 8.68 14.79 -0.80
C ILE A 67 8.29 13.31 -0.81
N VAL A 68 9.07 12.49 -0.10
CA VAL A 68 8.73 11.11 0.22
C VAL A 68 8.02 11.09 1.56
N ASP A 69 6.85 10.43 1.62
CA ASP A 69 6.03 10.28 2.82
C ASP A 69 5.63 8.83 3.02
N ASP A 70 5.52 8.39 4.27
CA ASP A 70 5.18 7.02 4.62
C ASP A 70 4.48 6.88 5.96
N ASP A 71 3.70 5.81 6.08
CA ASP A 71 3.16 5.31 7.35
C ASP A 71 3.41 3.80 7.39
N LEU A 72 4.68 3.40 7.41
CA LEU A 72 5.04 1.99 7.48
C LEU A 72 4.69 1.36 8.84
N ALA A 73 4.43 2.17 9.87
CA ALA A 73 4.00 1.70 11.18
C ALA A 73 2.54 1.24 11.22
N ASN A 74 1.71 1.68 10.27
CA ASN A 74 0.29 1.33 10.21
C ASN A 74 0.08 -0.21 10.23
N PRO A 75 -0.66 -0.76 11.21
CA PRO A 75 -0.87 -2.20 11.29
C PRO A 75 -1.94 -2.71 10.29
N TYR A 76 -2.67 -1.82 9.62
CA TYR A 76 -3.76 -2.19 8.72
C TYR A 76 -3.46 -1.87 7.26
N LYS A 77 -2.90 -0.68 7.01
CA LYS A 77 -2.71 -0.13 5.67
C LYS A 77 -1.39 0.63 5.53
N PRO A 78 -0.23 0.01 5.77
CA PRO A 78 1.03 0.73 5.66
C PRO A 78 1.27 1.17 4.22
N TYR A 79 1.88 2.34 4.06
CA TYR A 79 2.17 2.89 2.76
C TYR A 79 3.52 3.59 2.72
N ILE A 80 4.04 3.73 1.50
CA ILE A 80 5.11 4.65 1.14
C ILE A 80 4.69 5.37 -0.14
N SER A 81 5.01 6.64 -0.25
CA SER A 81 4.59 7.49 -1.36
C SER A 81 5.62 8.55 -1.68
N VAL A 82 5.55 9.06 -2.91
CA VAL A 82 6.18 10.32 -3.29
C VAL A 82 5.10 11.27 -3.77
N ARG A 83 5.15 12.50 -3.26
CA ARG A 83 4.32 13.62 -3.66
C ARG A 83 5.24 14.62 -4.36
N PHE A 84 4.80 15.17 -5.49
CA PHE A 84 5.61 16.12 -6.26
C PHE A 84 4.77 17.12 -7.05
N SER A 85 5.37 18.28 -7.30
CA SER A 85 4.86 19.30 -8.19
C SER A 85 5.27 18.98 -9.64
N PRO A 86 4.34 18.89 -10.59
CA PRO A 86 4.70 18.74 -12.00
C PRO A 86 5.29 20.03 -12.60
N VAL A 87 5.33 21.14 -11.84
CA VAL A 87 5.78 22.46 -12.32
C VAL A 87 7.05 22.89 -11.61
N ALA A 88 8.07 23.21 -12.40
CA ALA A 88 9.31 23.75 -11.89
C ALA A 88 9.08 25.09 -11.17
N GLY A 89 9.62 25.23 -9.96
CA GLY A 89 9.54 26.43 -9.13
C GLY A 89 8.24 26.59 -8.33
N VAL A 90 7.29 25.66 -8.45
CA VAL A 90 6.05 25.67 -7.66
C VAL A 90 6.19 24.69 -6.50
N LYS A 91 5.86 25.15 -5.29
CA LYS A 91 5.88 24.32 -4.09
C LYS A 91 4.60 23.50 -3.94
N LEU A 92 4.72 22.35 -3.28
CA LEU A 92 3.60 21.50 -2.92
C LEU A 92 2.58 22.21 -2.02
N GLU A 93 3.03 23.05 -1.09
CA GLU A 93 2.16 23.83 -0.19
C GLU A 93 1.23 24.81 -0.94
N ASP A 94 1.65 25.25 -2.12
CA ASP A 94 0.89 26.18 -2.97
C ASP A 94 -0.09 25.45 -3.92
N LEU A 95 -0.01 24.11 -4.00
CA LEU A 95 -0.82 23.28 -4.89
C LEU A 95 -2.05 22.74 -4.17
N ALA A 96 -3.16 23.50 -4.22
CA ALA A 96 -4.47 22.99 -3.79
C ALA A 96 -4.99 21.93 -4.79
N SER A 97 -4.96 20.65 -4.40
CA SER A 97 -5.49 19.51 -5.19
C SER A 97 -4.80 19.27 -6.54
N ARG A 98 -3.60 19.81 -6.72
CA ARG A 98 -2.83 19.74 -7.97
C ARG A 98 -1.51 18.99 -7.84
N GLU A 99 -1.26 18.41 -6.67
CA GLU A 99 -0.10 17.57 -6.46
C GLU A 99 -0.21 16.24 -7.22
N SER A 100 0.95 15.76 -7.65
CA SER A 100 1.08 14.42 -8.23
C SER A 100 1.57 13.47 -7.16
N VAL A 101 0.92 12.32 -7.03
CA VAL A 101 1.20 11.36 -5.97
C VAL A 101 1.34 9.99 -6.59
N PHE A 102 2.41 9.29 -6.24
CA PHE A 102 2.54 7.85 -6.44
C PHE A 102 2.65 7.18 -5.08
N THR A 103 1.84 6.15 -4.84
CA THR A 103 1.75 5.45 -3.55
C THR A 103 1.73 3.94 -3.74
N LEU A 104 2.54 3.24 -2.95
CA LEU A 104 2.41 1.81 -2.69
C LEU A 104 1.78 1.61 -1.32
N ARG A 105 0.66 0.88 -1.27
CA ARG A 105 -0.08 0.65 -0.02
C ARG A 105 -0.40 -0.83 0.14
N ALA A 106 0.01 -1.42 1.27
CA ALA A 106 -0.42 -2.77 1.61
C ALA A 106 -1.80 -2.74 2.29
N PHE A 107 -2.59 -3.79 2.13
CA PHE A 107 -3.85 -3.99 2.82
C PHE A 107 -3.79 -5.30 3.60
N ALA A 108 -3.63 -5.23 4.93
CA ALA A 108 -3.48 -6.41 5.78
C ALA A 108 -4.67 -7.38 5.65
N ALA A 109 -5.89 -6.85 5.55
CA ALA A 109 -7.11 -7.63 5.48
C ALA A 109 -7.17 -8.54 4.24
N THR A 110 -6.78 -8.02 3.07
CA THR A 110 -6.82 -8.74 1.79
C THR A 110 -5.47 -9.33 1.40
N ARG A 111 -4.38 -8.95 2.09
CA ARG A 111 -2.99 -9.30 1.78
C ARG A 111 -2.60 -8.90 0.35
N GLN A 112 -3.08 -7.73 -0.07
CA GLN A 112 -2.81 -7.14 -1.37
C GLN A 112 -1.96 -5.89 -1.23
N VAL A 113 -1.20 -5.57 -2.28
CA VAL A 113 -0.49 -4.30 -2.42
C VAL A 113 -1.16 -3.52 -3.53
N HIS A 114 -1.54 -2.28 -3.25
CA HIS A 114 -2.18 -1.40 -4.21
C HIS A 114 -1.17 -0.37 -4.70
N HIS A 115 -1.12 -0.18 -6.00
CA HIS A 115 -0.40 0.90 -6.65
C HIS A 115 -1.43 1.98 -6.96
N VAL A 116 -1.23 3.17 -6.42
CA VAL A 116 -2.12 4.31 -6.61
C VAL A 116 -1.31 5.46 -7.17
N SER A 117 -1.76 6.01 -8.29
CA SER A 117 -1.21 7.25 -8.83
C SER A 117 -2.34 8.23 -9.01
N SER A 118 -2.15 9.47 -8.57
CA SER A 118 -3.09 10.56 -8.82
C SER A 118 -2.32 11.76 -9.33
N TYR A 119 -2.75 12.33 -10.44
CA TYR A 119 -2.24 13.57 -11.00
C TYR A 119 -3.44 14.41 -11.41
N ASP A 120 -3.37 15.72 -11.12
CA ASP A 120 -4.44 16.70 -11.34
C ASP A 120 -5.79 16.26 -10.76
N GLN A 121 -6.14 16.72 -9.55
CA GLN A 121 -7.40 16.31 -8.90
C GLN A 121 -8.51 17.35 -9.10
N ARG A 122 -8.38 18.29 -10.06
CA ARG A 122 -9.43 19.25 -10.40
C ARG A 122 -10.66 18.52 -10.96
N SER A 123 -11.86 18.99 -10.64
CA SER A 123 -13.12 18.34 -11.05
C SER A 123 -13.20 18.20 -12.58
N GLY A 124 -13.35 16.97 -13.07
CA GLY A 124 -13.50 16.67 -14.51
C GLY A 124 -12.18 16.31 -15.23
N GLU A 125 -11.03 16.59 -14.62
CA GLU A 125 -9.71 16.15 -15.09
C GLU A 125 -9.18 15.20 -14.02
N HIS A 126 -9.36 13.88 -14.19
CA HIS A 126 -8.99 12.91 -13.16
C HIS A 126 -8.08 11.83 -13.73
N GLY A 127 -6.81 11.90 -13.32
CA GLY A 127 -5.80 10.91 -13.58
C GLY A 127 -5.55 9.98 -12.40
N VAL A 128 -6.58 9.28 -11.92
CA VAL A 128 -6.36 8.28 -10.85
C VAL A 128 -6.18 6.90 -11.46
N THR A 129 -4.98 6.36 -11.36
CA THR A 129 -4.70 4.96 -11.67
C THR A 129 -4.69 4.17 -10.36
N HIS A 130 -5.46 3.08 -10.31
CA HIS A 130 -5.51 2.18 -9.17
C HIS A 130 -5.35 0.74 -9.65
N GLU A 131 -4.36 0.05 -9.11
CA GLU A 131 -4.11 -1.35 -9.43
C GLU A 131 -3.95 -2.16 -8.14
N ALA A 132 -4.78 -3.18 -7.95
CA ALA A 132 -4.68 -4.12 -6.84
C ALA A 132 -3.81 -5.31 -7.25
N LEU A 133 -2.67 -5.47 -6.57
CA LEU A 133 -1.62 -6.43 -6.86
C LEU A 133 -1.27 -7.29 -5.65
N GLY A 134 -0.28 -8.17 -5.81
CA GLY A 134 0.32 -8.95 -4.74
C GLY A 134 1.73 -8.49 -4.40
N ILE A 135 2.30 -9.03 -3.32
CA ILE A 135 3.61 -8.64 -2.78
C ILE A 135 4.77 -8.65 -3.80
N LYS A 136 4.68 -9.49 -4.84
CA LYS A 136 5.67 -9.56 -5.94
C LYS A 136 5.74 -8.28 -6.77
N SER A 137 4.71 -7.42 -6.74
CA SER A 137 4.73 -6.13 -7.44
C SER A 137 5.67 -5.11 -6.81
N VAL A 138 6.06 -5.32 -5.54
CA VAL A 138 7.07 -4.53 -4.82
C VAL A 138 8.46 -4.99 -5.27
N ASN A 139 8.76 -4.80 -6.55
CA ASN A 139 10.07 -5.01 -7.14
C ASN A 139 10.52 -3.74 -7.87
N PRO A 140 11.83 -3.44 -7.91
CA PRO A 140 12.37 -2.20 -8.45
C PRO A 140 11.83 -1.81 -9.83
N SER A 141 11.94 -2.70 -10.82
CA SER A 141 11.63 -2.37 -12.22
C SER A 141 10.17 -2.01 -12.48
N ARG A 142 9.23 -2.64 -11.76
CA ARG A 142 7.80 -2.28 -11.88
C ARG A 142 7.51 -0.95 -11.20
N VAL A 143 8.17 -0.72 -10.07
CA VAL A 143 8.02 0.49 -9.27
C VAL A 143 8.57 1.70 -10.02
N GLU A 144 9.75 1.59 -10.62
CA GLU A 144 10.34 2.59 -11.53
C GLU A 144 9.41 2.95 -12.69
N ARG A 145 8.87 1.94 -13.38
CA ARG A 145 7.90 2.15 -14.47
C ARG A 145 6.67 2.91 -13.98
N GLY A 146 6.16 2.58 -12.80
CA GLY A 146 5.01 3.27 -12.21
C GLY A 146 5.28 4.75 -11.93
N PHE A 147 6.48 5.10 -11.45
CA PHE A 147 6.88 6.50 -11.28
C PHE A 147 6.98 7.23 -12.61
N GLU A 148 7.59 6.59 -13.61
CA GLU A 148 7.75 7.16 -14.94
C GLU A 148 6.39 7.45 -15.59
N GLU A 149 5.45 6.50 -15.52
CA GLU A 149 4.09 6.65 -16.02
C GLU A 149 3.35 7.79 -15.29
N CYS A 150 3.48 7.86 -13.95
CA CYS A 150 2.89 8.92 -13.14
C CYS A 150 3.44 10.30 -13.53
N LEU A 151 4.76 10.44 -13.64
CA LEU A 151 5.41 11.70 -14.03
C LEU A 151 4.99 12.14 -15.44
N ARG A 152 5.01 11.23 -16.42
CA ARG A 152 4.59 11.52 -17.80
C ARG A 152 3.14 12.00 -17.85
N ALA A 153 2.26 11.36 -17.09
CA ALA A 153 0.86 11.72 -17.05
C ALA A 153 0.63 13.08 -16.38
N ALA A 154 1.34 13.36 -15.28
CA ALA A 154 1.30 14.63 -14.59
C ALA A 154 1.78 15.81 -15.46
N LEU A 155 2.91 15.64 -16.16
CA LEU A 155 3.42 16.63 -17.10
C LEU A 155 2.43 16.89 -18.24
N LYS A 156 1.84 15.84 -18.80
CA LYS A 156 0.84 15.97 -19.87
C LYS A 156 -0.39 16.74 -19.40
N ALA A 157 -0.92 16.43 -18.22
CA ALA A 157 -2.11 17.09 -17.68
C ALA A 157 -1.89 18.60 -17.48
N TRP A 158 -0.67 19.00 -17.14
CA TRP A 158 -0.36 20.41 -16.90
C TRP A 158 -0.12 21.25 -18.16
N HIS A 159 0.27 20.60 -19.25
CA HIS A 159 0.52 21.25 -20.54
C HIS A 159 -0.68 21.22 -21.50
N ALA A 160 -1.78 20.55 -21.12
CA ALA A 160 -3.04 20.52 -21.86
C ALA A 160 -3.90 21.76 -21.54
#